data_AF-F9DXC7-F1
#
_entry.id   AF-F9DXC7-F1
#
_cell.length_a   1.000
_cell.length_b   1.000
_cell.length_c   1.000
_cell.angle_alpha   90.00
_cell.angle_beta   90.00
_cell.angle_gamma   90.00
#
_symmetry.space_group_name_H-M   'P 1'
#
loop_
_entity.id
_entity.type
_entity.pdbx_description
1 polymer ?
#
loop_
_entity_poly.entity_id
_entity_poly.type
_entity_poly.pdbx_seq_one_letter_code
_entity_poly.pdbx_strand_id
1 'polypeptide(L)'
;MIKSRVDQTLFSAQRLLSVHDLSENLFAMGEDQAIQTSFCYTDQKGGTKMTVTYYGYPKCGTCRKAKKWLENEEISFEEVNIAEQPPSEEELRMMIANSGLELKKFFNTSGMKYRELQLKDKLPNMTDDEKVVLLASDGMLLKRPIVTDGQRVTVGFNEAIFAETWQG
;
A
#
# COMPACT_ATOMS: atom_id res chain seq x y z
N MET A 1 -30.30 67.18 28.37
CA MET A 1 -30.19 67.81 27.03
C MET A 1 -28.74 68.25 26.83
N ILE A 2 -28.36 68.66 25.60
CA ILE A 2 -26.98 68.90 25.10
C ILE A 2 -26.33 67.55 24.70
N LYS A 3 -26.41 67.14 23.42
CA LYS A 3 -25.53 67.49 22.27
C LYS A 3 -24.10 66.94 22.45
N SER A 4 -23.38 66.33 21.50
CA SER A 4 -23.54 65.85 20.11
C SER A 4 -22.13 65.75 19.51
N ARG A 5 -21.89 64.94 18.46
CA ARG A 5 -20.68 64.97 17.59
C ARG A 5 -19.42 64.36 18.27
N VAL A 6 -18.77 63.30 17.79
CA VAL A 6 -18.21 62.95 16.45
C VAL A 6 -16.92 63.72 16.15
N ASP A 7 -15.91 62.96 15.68
CA ASP A 7 -14.56 63.37 15.24
C ASP A 7 -13.60 63.76 16.38
N GLN A 8 -12.27 63.54 16.31
CA GLN A 8 -11.42 63.35 15.12
C GLN A 8 -10.00 62.79 15.46
N THR A 9 -9.14 62.62 14.42
CA THR A 9 -7.65 62.69 14.44
C THR A 9 -6.82 61.50 14.99
N LEU A 10 -5.63 61.13 14.43
CA LEU A 10 -5.04 61.34 13.08
C LEU A 10 -3.84 60.36 12.84
N PHE A 11 -3.77 59.76 11.64
CA PHE A 11 -2.61 59.68 10.72
C PHE A 11 -1.26 58.94 10.98
N SER A 12 -0.68 58.57 9.81
CA SER A 12 0.75 58.33 9.47
C SER A 12 1.41 57.04 9.95
N ALA A 13 2.22 56.32 9.15
CA ALA A 13 2.71 56.51 7.76
C ALA A 13 2.83 55.12 7.06
N GLN A 14 2.65 54.97 5.74
CA GLN A 14 3.71 55.02 4.71
C GLN A 14 4.94 54.15 5.08
N ARG A 15 5.42 53.22 4.22
CA ARG A 15 5.97 53.51 2.88
C ARG A 15 6.31 52.22 2.11
N LEU A 16 6.08 52.23 0.79
CA LEU A 16 6.60 51.25 -0.19
C LEU A 16 8.13 51.16 -0.17
N LEU A 17 8.69 49.96 -0.33
CA LEU A 17 10.03 49.74 -0.91
C LEU A 17 10.10 48.38 -1.63
N SER A 18 11.01 48.28 -2.61
CA SER A 18 11.01 47.30 -3.70
C SER A 18 11.92 46.09 -3.46
N VAL A 19 11.73 45.05 -4.26
CA VAL A 19 12.68 43.95 -4.50
C VAL A 19 14.06 44.44 -4.96
N HIS A 20 15.13 43.96 -4.31
CA HIS A 20 16.48 43.56 -4.79
C HIS A 20 17.56 43.70 -3.68
N ASP A 21 18.62 42.90 -3.81
CA ASP A 21 19.79 42.71 -2.92
C ASP A 21 19.50 42.12 -1.51
N LEU A 22 20.00 40.93 -1.13
CA LEU A 22 21.42 40.52 -0.92
C LEU A 22 22.07 41.33 0.22
N SER A 23 22.81 40.79 1.17
CA SER A 23 23.18 39.40 1.57
C SER A 23 23.85 39.47 2.96
N GLU A 24 24.38 38.34 3.48
CA GLU A 24 25.31 38.21 4.64
C GLU A 24 24.71 37.96 6.05
N ASN A 25 25.44 37.12 6.81
CA ASN A 25 25.26 36.67 8.21
C ASN A 25 23.95 35.91 8.55
N LEU A 26 23.90 34.56 8.63
CA LEU A 26 24.83 33.52 9.13
C LEU A 26 25.00 33.51 10.67
N PHE A 27 24.87 32.29 11.27
CA PHE A 27 25.04 31.95 12.70
C PHE A 27 23.97 32.56 13.64
N ALA A 28 23.27 31.85 14.54
CA ALA A 28 23.42 30.52 15.15
C ALA A 28 22.04 30.11 15.76
N MET A 29 21.70 28.87 16.15
CA MET A 29 22.32 27.53 16.10
C MET A 29 21.21 26.47 16.29
N GLY A 30 21.38 25.23 15.81
CA GLY A 30 20.43 24.13 16.04
C GLY A 30 20.55 23.01 15.00
N GLU A 31 21.12 21.88 15.40
CA GLU A 31 21.49 20.77 14.52
C GLU A 31 20.31 19.81 14.29
N ASP A 32 19.99 19.50 13.03
CA ASP A 32 19.64 18.15 12.60
C ASP A 32 19.82 18.04 11.07
N GLN A 33 20.82 17.28 10.63
CA GLN A 33 21.22 17.22 9.22
C GLN A 33 20.49 16.11 8.45
N ALA A 34 20.00 16.50 7.27
CA ALA A 34 19.96 15.70 6.05
C ALA A 34 19.25 14.32 6.09
N ILE A 35 18.00 14.31 5.63
CA ILE A 35 17.74 13.65 4.34
C ILE A 35 17.04 14.64 3.40
N GLN A 36 17.75 14.96 2.32
CA GLN A 36 17.31 15.77 1.19
C GLN A 36 16.53 14.90 0.19
N THR A 37 15.77 15.54 -0.70
CA THR A 37 15.23 14.96 -1.96
C THR A 37 13.87 14.24 -1.87
N SER A 38 12.81 15.06 -1.85
CA SER A 38 11.85 15.11 -2.97
C SER A 38 11.68 13.85 -3.82
N PHE A 39 10.62 13.08 -3.57
CA PHE A 39 9.72 12.66 -4.66
C PHE A 39 8.28 12.41 -4.19
N CYS A 40 7.69 13.39 -3.49
CA CYS A 40 6.25 13.49 -3.36
C CYS A 40 5.65 13.89 -4.73
N TYR A 41 5.52 12.91 -5.62
CA TYR A 41 4.89 13.10 -6.92
C TYR A 41 3.38 13.22 -6.75
N THR A 42 2.89 14.45 -6.64
CA THR A 42 1.48 14.77 -6.82
C THR A 42 1.14 14.66 -8.30
N ASP A 43 0.50 13.56 -8.70
CA ASP A 43 -0.19 13.53 -9.99
C ASP A 43 -1.31 14.59 -9.94
N GLN A 44 -1.32 15.49 -10.93
CA GLN A 44 -2.33 16.55 -11.05
C GLN A 44 -3.61 16.07 -11.75
N LYS A 45 -3.73 14.77 -12.01
CA LYS A 45 -4.98 14.11 -12.40
C LYS A 45 -5.48 13.26 -11.23
N GLY A 46 -6.73 13.49 -10.82
CA GLY A 46 -7.43 12.66 -9.83
C GLY A 46 -7.78 11.28 -10.36
N GLY A 47 -6.77 10.47 -10.67
CA GLY A 47 -6.87 9.04 -10.93
C GLY A 47 -6.33 8.27 -9.73
N THR A 48 -7.07 7.27 -9.26
CA THR A 48 -6.59 6.35 -8.23
C THR A 48 -5.37 5.59 -8.77
N LYS A 49 -4.18 5.91 -8.25
CA LYS A 49 -2.95 5.20 -8.59
C LYS A 49 -3.03 3.78 -7.99
N MET A 50 -3.46 2.83 -8.82
CA MET A 50 -3.55 1.42 -8.45
C MET A 50 -2.13 0.82 -8.40
N THR A 51 -1.45 0.99 -7.27
CA THR A 51 -0.15 0.36 -7.03
C THR A 51 -0.34 -1.15 -6.95
N VAL A 52 0.46 -1.91 -7.71
CA VAL A 52 0.47 -3.38 -7.60
C VAL A 52 1.16 -3.77 -6.29
N THR A 53 0.47 -4.50 -5.42
CA THR A 53 1.05 -5.07 -4.19
C THR A 53 1.35 -6.56 -4.41
N TYR A 54 2.59 -6.94 -4.19
CA TYR A 54 3.11 -8.30 -4.25
C TYR A 54 3.33 -8.83 -2.83
N TYR A 55 2.48 -9.75 -2.38
CA TYR A 55 2.60 -10.44 -1.10
C TYR A 55 3.50 -11.68 -1.27
N GLY A 56 4.75 -11.50 -0.85
CA GLY A 56 5.83 -12.49 -0.96
C GLY A 56 6.17 -13.19 0.36
N TYR A 57 7.11 -14.14 0.25
CA TYR A 57 7.90 -14.60 1.40
C TYR A 57 9.33 -14.87 0.90
N PRO A 58 10.37 -14.21 1.46
CA PRO A 58 11.69 -14.16 0.83
C PRO A 58 12.37 -15.53 0.66
N LYS A 59 12.09 -16.50 1.55
CA LYS A 59 12.67 -17.86 1.46
C LYS A 59 11.97 -18.77 0.44
N CYS A 60 10.86 -18.35 -0.17
CA CYS A 60 10.10 -19.17 -1.11
C CYS A 60 10.71 -19.16 -2.52
N GLY A 61 10.89 -20.34 -3.12
CA GLY A 61 11.37 -20.46 -4.51
C GLY A 61 10.38 -19.90 -5.53
N THR A 62 9.09 -20.18 -5.36
CA THR A 62 8.01 -19.74 -6.25
C THR A 62 7.82 -18.22 -6.22
N CYS A 63 7.93 -17.61 -5.04
CA CYS A 63 7.92 -16.15 -4.86
C CYS A 63 9.03 -15.48 -5.68
N ARG A 64 10.27 -15.97 -5.57
CA ARG A 64 11.42 -15.45 -6.35
C ARG A 64 11.25 -15.58 -7.87
N LYS A 65 10.44 -16.53 -8.37
CA LYS A 65 10.10 -16.62 -9.79
C LYS A 65 9.10 -15.53 -10.21
N ALA A 66 8.02 -15.36 -9.44
CA ALA A 66 7.02 -14.32 -9.72
C ALA A 66 7.60 -12.91 -9.62
N LYS A 67 8.41 -12.63 -8.60
CA LYS A 67 9.10 -11.33 -8.46
C LYS A 67 9.95 -11.02 -9.70
N LYS A 68 10.78 -11.97 -10.15
CA LYS A 68 11.57 -11.82 -11.39
C LYS A 68 10.72 -11.64 -12.64
N TRP A 69 9.56 -12.29 -12.72
CA TRP A 69 8.65 -12.10 -13.85
C TRP A 69 8.10 -10.66 -13.87
N LEU A 70 7.63 -10.14 -12.72
CA LEU A 70 7.17 -8.75 -12.60
C LEU A 70 8.28 -7.74 -12.91
N GLU A 71 9.51 -8.00 -12.44
CA GLU A 71 10.70 -7.19 -12.75
C GLU A 71 11.05 -7.21 -14.25
N ASN A 72 10.95 -8.36 -14.92
CA ASN A 72 11.23 -8.50 -16.35
C ASN A 72 10.22 -7.78 -17.24
N GLU A 73 8.94 -7.76 -16.84
CA GLU A 73 7.86 -7.04 -17.54
C GLU A 73 7.80 -5.55 -17.15
N GLU A 74 8.80 -5.04 -16.42
CA GLU A 74 8.94 -3.66 -15.94
C GLU A 74 7.73 -3.15 -15.10
N ILE A 75 6.96 -4.06 -14.51
CA ILE A 75 5.78 -3.74 -13.69
C ILE A 75 6.24 -3.16 -12.35
N SER A 76 5.77 -1.97 -12.00
CA SER A 76 6.01 -1.36 -10.69
C SER A 76 5.14 -2.00 -9.62
N PHE A 77 5.75 -2.69 -8.64
CA PHE A 77 5.07 -3.30 -7.51
C PHE A 77 5.73 -2.97 -6.15
N GLU A 78 4.91 -3.03 -5.09
CA GLU A 78 5.33 -2.99 -3.69
C GLU A 78 5.50 -4.42 -3.15
N GLU A 79 6.67 -4.76 -2.59
CA GLU A 79 6.89 -6.08 -1.97
C GLU A 79 6.54 -6.06 -0.48
N VAL A 80 5.47 -6.79 -0.13
CA VAL A 80 4.99 -6.96 1.25
C VAL A 80 5.28 -8.39 1.72
N ASN A 81 5.81 -8.55 2.93
CA ASN A 81 6.04 -9.87 3.51
C ASN A 81 4.77 -10.38 4.19
N ILE A 82 4.07 -11.32 3.55
CA ILE A 82 2.82 -11.92 4.04
C ILE A 82 2.94 -12.62 5.41
N ALA A 83 4.18 -12.86 5.88
CA ALA A 83 4.45 -13.42 7.21
C ALA A 83 4.37 -12.40 8.34
N GLU A 84 4.73 -11.16 8.05
CA GLU A 84 4.88 -10.06 9.01
C GLU A 84 3.71 -9.08 8.89
N GLN A 85 3.21 -8.93 7.66
CA GLN A 85 2.08 -8.10 7.28
C GLN A 85 1.10 -8.94 6.43
N PRO A 86 0.31 -9.83 7.06
CA PRO A 86 -0.81 -10.47 6.38
C PRO A 86 -1.87 -9.41 6.01
N PRO A 87 -2.57 -9.57 4.88
CA PRO A 87 -3.72 -8.73 4.56
C PRO A 87 -4.85 -8.94 5.59
N SER A 88 -5.61 -7.86 5.83
CA SER A 88 -6.80 -7.85 6.69
C SER A 88 -7.94 -8.72 6.16
N GLU A 89 -8.97 -8.96 6.98
CA GLU A 89 -10.15 -9.72 6.56
C GLU A 89 -10.90 -9.05 5.41
N GLU A 90 -11.03 -7.73 5.46
CA GLU A 90 -11.65 -6.92 4.40
C GLU A 90 -10.85 -7.00 3.09
N GLU A 91 -9.53 -6.84 3.16
CA GLU A 91 -8.65 -6.99 1.99
C GLU A 91 -8.71 -8.40 1.41
N LEU A 92 -8.72 -9.44 2.24
CA LEU A 92 -8.86 -10.83 1.79
C LEU A 92 -10.22 -11.06 1.11
N ARG A 93 -11.32 -10.53 1.66
CA ARG A 93 -12.65 -10.62 1.03
C ARG A 93 -12.67 -9.96 -0.34
N MET A 94 -12.11 -8.76 -0.46
CA MET A 94 -11.95 -8.09 -1.74
C MET A 94 -11.08 -8.91 -2.70
N MET A 95 -9.95 -9.44 -2.23
CA MET A 95 -9.05 -10.25 -3.07
C MET A 95 -9.72 -11.53 -3.58
N ILE A 96 -10.49 -12.22 -2.72
CA ILE A 96 -11.23 -13.43 -3.09
C ILE A 96 -12.29 -13.09 -4.14
N ALA A 97 -13.13 -12.08 -3.88
CA ALA A 97 -14.18 -11.65 -4.81
C ALA A 97 -13.61 -11.24 -6.18
N ASN A 98 -12.54 -10.44 -6.19
CA ASN A 98 -11.88 -9.97 -7.40
C ASN A 98 -11.17 -11.07 -8.19
N SER A 99 -10.61 -12.08 -7.50
CA SER A 99 -9.92 -13.20 -8.17
C SER A 99 -10.87 -14.16 -8.88
N GLY A 100 -12.16 -14.20 -8.50
CA GLY A 100 -13.10 -15.24 -8.91
C GLY A 100 -12.73 -16.67 -8.48
N LEU A 101 -11.70 -16.84 -7.63
CA LEU A 101 -11.23 -18.15 -7.17
C LEU A 101 -11.95 -18.58 -5.90
N GLU A 102 -12.21 -19.89 -5.77
CA GLU A 102 -12.68 -20.46 -4.51
C GLU A 102 -11.71 -20.13 -3.37
N LEU A 103 -12.24 -19.73 -2.21
CA LEU A 103 -11.46 -19.41 -1.01
C LEU A 103 -10.47 -20.53 -0.64
N LYS A 104 -10.82 -21.80 -0.89
CA LYS A 104 -9.95 -22.98 -0.73
C LYS A 104 -8.61 -22.87 -1.48
N LYS A 105 -8.55 -22.15 -2.60
CA LYS A 105 -7.32 -21.94 -3.41
C LYS A 105 -6.33 -20.98 -2.73
N PHE A 106 -6.80 -20.10 -1.86
CA PHE A 106 -5.98 -19.18 -1.07
C PHE A 106 -5.25 -19.87 0.09
N PHE A 107 -5.61 -21.11 0.46
CA PHE A 107 -4.86 -21.86 1.46
C PHE A 107 -3.57 -22.49 0.91
N ASN A 108 -2.50 -22.39 1.69
CA ASN A 108 -1.24 -23.09 1.50
C ASN A 108 -1.37 -24.57 1.90
N THR A 109 -2.04 -25.37 1.07
CA THR A 109 -2.27 -26.81 1.29
C THR A 109 -0.98 -27.64 1.43
N SER A 110 0.15 -27.12 0.93
CA SER A 110 1.49 -27.69 1.06
C SER A 110 2.21 -27.31 2.37
N GLY A 111 1.74 -26.31 3.11
CA GLY A 111 2.42 -25.77 4.29
C GLY A 111 2.35 -26.68 5.50
N MET A 112 3.36 -26.61 6.37
CA MET A 112 3.38 -27.35 7.65
C MET A 112 2.20 -26.94 8.54
N LYS A 113 1.93 -25.63 8.67
CA LYS A 113 0.80 -25.08 9.42
C LYS A 113 -0.56 -25.65 9.02
N TYR A 114 -0.81 -25.83 7.72
CA TYR A 114 -2.05 -26.43 7.22
C TYR A 114 -2.24 -27.88 7.70
N ARG A 115 -1.14 -28.64 7.83
CA ARG A 115 -1.12 -30.02 8.34
C ARG A 115 -1.20 -30.07 9.87
N GLU A 116 -0.43 -29.23 10.57
CA GLU A 116 -0.43 -29.08 12.03
C GLU A 116 -1.84 -28.78 12.57
N LEU A 117 -2.54 -27.83 11.95
CA LEU A 117 -3.89 -27.42 12.35
C LEU A 117 -5.01 -28.35 11.83
N GLN A 118 -4.67 -29.38 11.04
CA GLN A 118 -5.60 -30.33 10.41
C GLN A 118 -6.69 -29.62 9.59
N LEU A 119 -6.33 -28.58 8.85
CA LEU A 119 -7.31 -27.73 8.15
C LEU A 119 -8.08 -28.48 7.07
N LYS A 120 -7.50 -29.54 6.49
CA LYS A 120 -8.18 -30.40 5.49
C LYS A 120 -9.56 -30.87 5.97
N ASP A 121 -9.68 -31.21 7.26
CA ASP A 121 -10.88 -31.82 7.82
C ASP A 121 -11.80 -30.79 8.50
N LYS A 122 -11.26 -29.60 8.82
CA LYS A 122 -12.01 -28.45 9.38
C LYS A 122 -12.66 -27.57 8.31
N LEU A 123 -11.94 -27.27 7.22
CA LEU A 123 -12.41 -26.43 6.12
C LEU A 123 -13.78 -26.81 5.52
N PRO A 124 -14.16 -28.09 5.32
CA PRO A 124 -15.51 -28.43 4.83
C PRO A 124 -16.63 -28.19 5.86
N ASN A 125 -16.29 -28.04 7.15
CA ASN A 125 -17.25 -27.80 8.23
C ASN A 125 -17.35 -26.32 8.63
N MET A 126 -16.47 -25.47 8.09
CA MET A 126 -16.42 -24.02 8.35
C MET A 126 -17.19 -23.24 7.28
N THR A 127 -17.81 -22.14 7.69
CA THR A 127 -18.35 -21.09 6.80
C THR A 127 -17.22 -20.37 6.06
N ASP A 128 -17.51 -19.57 5.02
CA ASP A 128 -16.45 -18.82 4.32
C ASP A 128 -15.92 -17.66 5.17
N ASP A 129 -16.75 -17.06 6.03
CA ASP A 129 -16.34 -16.03 6.99
C ASP A 129 -15.26 -16.55 7.95
N GLU A 130 -15.48 -17.70 8.59
CA GLU A 130 -14.50 -18.33 9.50
C GLU A 130 -13.18 -18.66 8.78
N LYS A 131 -13.23 -18.97 7.48
CA LYS A 131 -12.03 -19.21 6.68
C LYS A 131 -11.26 -17.93 6.40
N VAL A 132 -11.94 -16.80 6.17
CA VAL A 132 -11.28 -15.48 6.04
C VAL A 132 -10.61 -15.09 7.35
N VAL A 133 -11.32 -15.15 8.48
CA VAL A 133 -10.78 -14.85 9.82
C VAL A 133 -9.52 -15.69 10.09
N LEU A 134 -9.57 -16.98 9.76
CA LEU A 134 -8.42 -17.89 9.92
C LEU A 134 -7.23 -17.53 9.03
N LEU A 135 -7.47 -17.06 7.80
CA LEU A 135 -6.41 -16.63 6.88
C LEU A 135 -5.78 -15.30 7.30
N ALA A 136 -6.57 -14.34 7.80
CA ALA A 136 -6.07 -13.08 8.36
C ALA A 136 -5.26 -13.31 9.65
N SER A 137 -5.67 -14.29 10.46
CA SER A 137 -5.01 -14.64 11.73
C SER A 137 -3.59 -15.21 11.58
N ASP A 138 -3.29 -15.91 10.49
CA ASP A 138 -1.95 -16.46 10.22
C ASP A 138 -1.63 -16.43 8.71
N GLY A 139 -0.85 -15.43 8.29
CA GLY A 139 -0.37 -15.29 6.91
C GLY A 139 0.52 -16.46 6.41
N MET A 140 0.94 -17.38 7.28
CA MET A 140 1.56 -18.64 6.83
C MET A 140 0.55 -19.62 6.21
N LEU A 141 -0.73 -19.50 6.55
CA LEU A 141 -1.83 -20.25 5.95
C LEU A 141 -2.19 -19.75 4.55
N LEU A 142 -1.86 -18.50 4.22
CA LEU A 142 -2.03 -17.97 2.87
C LEU A 142 -1.04 -18.60 1.88
N LYS A 143 -1.58 -18.91 0.70
CA LYS A 143 -0.85 -19.34 -0.49
C LYS A 143 0.01 -18.18 -0.99
N ARG A 144 1.14 -18.52 -1.62
CA ARG A 144 2.20 -17.57 -1.95
C ARG A 144 2.77 -17.85 -3.35
N PRO A 145 3.18 -16.82 -4.10
CA PRO A 145 2.89 -15.39 -3.87
C PRO A 145 1.41 -15.05 -4.09
N ILE A 146 0.95 -13.88 -3.63
CA ILE A 146 -0.31 -13.25 -4.08
C ILE A 146 0.06 -11.90 -4.67
N VAL A 147 -0.56 -11.51 -5.79
CA VAL A 147 -0.36 -10.19 -6.41
C VAL A 147 -1.71 -9.56 -6.67
N THR A 148 -1.86 -8.29 -6.32
CA THR A 148 -3.12 -7.55 -6.45
C THR A 148 -2.85 -6.10 -6.82
N ASP A 149 -3.69 -5.47 -7.64
CA ASP A 149 -3.71 -4.00 -7.84
C ASP A 149 -4.96 -3.36 -7.21
N GLY A 150 -5.69 -4.11 -6.38
CA GLY A 150 -6.99 -3.73 -5.83
C GLY A 150 -8.19 -4.09 -6.73
N GLN A 151 -7.98 -4.46 -8.00
CA GLN A 151 -9.03 -4.91 -8.94
C GLN A 151 -8.75 -6.29 -9.52
N ARG A 152 -7.51 -6.54 -9.97
CA ARG A 152 -7.02 -7.82 -10.47
C ARG A 152 -6.22 -8.52 -9.38
N VAL A 153 -6.35 -9.85 -9.30
CA VAL A 153 -5.69 -10.66 -8.27
C VAL A 153 -5.20 -11.98 -8.84
N THR A 154 -3.92 -12.31 -8.62
CA THR A 154 -3.34 -13.61 -8.96
C THR A 154 -2.82 -14.33 -7.71
N VAL A 155 -3.07 -15.65 -7.63
CA VAL A 155 -2.77 -16.48 -6.44
C VAL A 155 -1.88 -17.67 -6.80
N GLY A 156 -0.65 -17.66 -6.27
CA GLY A 156 0.44 -18.52 -6.71
C GLY A 156 1.05 -18.03 -8.03
N PHE A 157 2.26 -18.51 -8.35
CA PHE A 157 2.87 -18.18 -9.65
C PHE A 157 2.41 -19.16 -10.73
N ASN A 158 1.78 -18.62 -11.77
CA ASN A 158 1.55 -19.28 -13.05
C ASN A 158 1.76 -18.24 -14.16
N GLU A 159 2.77 -18.46 -14.99
CA GLU A 159 3.22 -17.54 -16.02
C GLU A 159 2.11 -17.17 -17.03
N ALA A 160 1.26 -18.14 -17.42
CA ALA A 160 0.15 -17.87 -18.33
C ALA A 160 -0.91 -16.94 -17.70
N ILE A 161 -1.26 -17.17 -16.43
CA ILE A 161 -2.21 -16.32 -15.69
C ILE A 161 -1.60 -14.94 -15.44
N PHE A 162 -0.30 -14.87 -15.15
CA PHE A 162 0.41 -13.61 -14.93
C PHE A 162 0.44 -12.77 -16.22
N ALA A 163 0.76 -13.38 -17.36
CA ALA A 163 0.70 -12.70 -18.66
C ALA A 163 -0.72 -12.19 -18.96
N GLU A 164 -1.74 -13.06 -18.85
CA GLU A 164 -3.14 -12.69 -19.08
C GLU A 164 -3.63 -11.55 -18.16
N THR A 165 -3.17 -11.52 -16.90
CA THR A 165 -3.62 -10.53 -15.92
C THR A 165 -2.86 -9.21 -15.99
N TRP A 166 -1.54 -9.25 -16.23
CA TRP A 166 -0.63 -8.12 -16.02
C TRP A 166 0.08 -7.60 -17.28
N GLN A 167 0.06 -8.36 -18.40
CA GLN A 167 0.71 -7.98 -19.67
C GLN A 167 -0.29 -7.35 -20.68
N GLY A 168 -1.44 -6.87 -20.20
CA GLY A 168 -2.55 -6.30 -20.99
C GLY A 168 -2.98 -4.91 -20.55
#